data_AF-A0A970GPI6-F1
#
_entry.id   AF-A0A970GPI6-F1
#
_cell.length_a   1.000
_cell.length_b   1.000
_cell.length_c   1.000
_cell.angle_alpha   90.00
_cell.angle_beta   90.00
_cell.angle_gamma   90.00
#
_symmetry.space_group_name_H-M   'P 1'
#
loop_
_entity.id
_entity.type
_entity.pdbx_description
1 polymer ?
#
loop_
_entity_poly.entity_id
_entity_poly.type
_entity_poly.pdbx_seq_one_letter_code
_entity_poly.pdbx_strand_id
1 'polypeptide(L)' 'MKKIKKIVLAYSGGLDTSVAIKWLKEKYGAEIIA' A
#
# COMPACT_ATOMS: atom_id res chain seq x y z
N MET A 1 -18.14 7.65 -4.81
CA MET A 1 -16.77 7.71 -4.23
C MET A 1 -15.77 7.24 -5.27
N LYS A 2 -14.61 7.89 -5.40
CA LYS A 2 -13.58 7.52 -6.38
C LYS A 2 -12.82 6.29 -5.85
N LYS A 3 -12.73 5.23 -6.64
CA LYS A 3 -11.97 4.02 -6.28
C LYS A 3 -10.47 4.33 -6.34
N ILE A 4 -9.75 4.11 -5.24
CA ILE A 4 -8.28 4.25 -5.22
C ILE A 4 -7.70 3.09 -6.04
N LYS A 5 -7.04 3.40 -7.15
CA LYS A 5 -6.49 2.38 -8.07
C LYS A 5 -5.02 2.06 -7.80
N LYS A 6 -4.24 3.04 -7.32
CA LYS A 6 -2.79 2.95 -7.16
C LYS A 6 -2.33 3.79 -5.96
N ILE A 7 -1.37 3.28 -5.20
CA ILE A 7 -0.74 3.94 -4.05
C ILE A 7 0.78 3.81 -4.21
N VAL A 8 1.49 4.93 -4.13
CA VAL A 8 2.96 4.95 -4.06
C VAL A 8 3.33 5.13 -2.59
N LEU A 9 4.07 4.19 -2.04
CA LEU A 9 4.53 4.17 -0.66
C LEU A 9 6.04 4.29 -0.67
N ALA A 10 6.61 5.24 0.07
CA ALA A 10 8.05 5.23 0.30
C ALA A 10 8.42 4.02 1.17
N TYR A 11 9.04 3.01 0.58
CA TYR A 11 9.37 1.76 1.25
C TYR A 11 10.84 1.73 1.68
N SER A 12 11.08 1.54 2.98
CA SER A 12 12.44 1.43 3.53
C SER A 12 12.93 -0.02 3.66
N GLY A 13 12.05 -1.01 3.47
CA GLY A 13 12.35 -2.42 3.78
C GLY A 13 12.11 -2.80 5.25
N GLY A 14 11.74 -1.84 6.11
CA GLY A 14 11.43 -2.11 7.51
C GLY A 14 10.13 -2.88 7.70
N LEU A 15 9.98 -3.50 8.87
CA LEU A 15 8.78 -4.26 9.26
C LEU A 15 7.52 -3.39 9.12
N ASP A 16 7.56 -2.15 9.61
CA ASP A 16 6.43 -1.22 9.55
C ASP A 16 5.98 -0.97 8.10
N THR A 17 6.93 -0.68 7.21
CA THR A 17 6.63 -0.43 5.79
C THR A 17 6.16 -1.69 5.07
N SER A 18 6.65 -2.87 5.48
CA SER A 18 6.23 -4.16 4.94
C SER A 18 4.79 -4.52 5.34
N VAL A 19 4.43 -4.28 6.60
CA VAL A 19 3.07 -4.47 7.10
C VAL A 19 2.10 -3.48 6.47
N ALA A 20 2.52 -2.22 6.29
CA ALA A 20 1.73 -1.18 5.64
C ALA A 20 1.32 -1.57 4.20
N ILE A 21 2.23 -2.17 3.41
CA ILE A 21 1.92 -2.66 2.05
C ILE A 21 0.76 -3.65 2.08
N LYS A 22 0.81 -4.63 2.99
CA LYS A 22 -0.22 -5.68 3.08
C LYS A 22 -1.57 -5.10 3.47
N TRP A 23 -1.59 -4.24 4.50
CA TRP A 23 -2.82 -3.59 4.97
C TRP A 23 -3.44 -2.67 3.91
N LEU A 24 -2.64 -1.88 3.19
CA LEU A 24 -3.12 -0.99 2.14
C LEU A 24 -3.74 -1.77 0.98
N LYS A 25 -3.15 -2.92 0.62
CA LYS A 25 -3.68 -3.81 -0.41
C LYS A 25 -5.04 -4.40 -0.02
N GLU A 26 -5.19 -4.87 1.22
CA GLU A 26 -6.45 -5.43 1.74
C GLU A 26 -7.55 -4.36 1.87
N LYS A 27 -7.19 -3.18 2.39
CA LYS A 27 -8.17 -2.12 2.65
C LYS A 27 -8.70 -1.44 1.39
N TYR A 28 -7.83 -1.24 0.40
CA TYR A 28 -8.18 -0.43 -0.78
C TYR A 28 -8.29 -1.25 -2.07
N GLY A 29 -7.81 -2.51 -2.09
CA GLY A 29 -7.74 -3.31 -3.31
C GLY A 29 -6.95 -2.61 -4.43
N ALA A 30 -5.98 -1.77 -4.03
CA ALA A 30 -5.21 -0.91 -4.92
C ALA A 30 -3.85 -1.55 -5.25
N GLU A 31 -3.31 -1.21 -6.41
CA GLU A 31 -1.93 -1.55 -6.78
C GLU A 31 -0.96 -0.73 -5.92
N ILE A 32 -0.05 -1.38 -5.22
CA ILE A 32 0.96 -0.72 -4.37
C ILE A 32 2.29 -0.70 -5.11
N ILE A 33 2.89 0.49 -5.22
CA ILE A 33 4.27 0.70 -5.66
C ILE A 33 5.07 1.08 -4.42
N ALA A 34 6.08 0.29 -4.10
CA ALA A 34 6.99 0.46 -2.97
C ALA A 34 8.25 1.24 -3.40
#